data_AF-A0A534LLE1-F1
#
_entry.id   AF-A0A534LLE1-F1
#
_cell.length_a   1.000
_cell.length_b   1.000
_cell.length_c   1.000
_cell.angle_alpha   90.00
_cell.angle_beta   90.00
_cell.angle_gamma   90.00
#
_symmetry.space_group_name_H-M   'P 1'
#
loop_
_entity.id
_entity.type
_entity.pdbx_description
1 polymer ?
#
loop_
_entity_poly.entity_id
_entity_poly.type
_entity_poly.pdbx_seq_one_letter_code
_entity_poly.pdbx_strand_id
1 'polypeptide(L)'
;MAIRTWLDRFGRDVVRIDGPVKRDLDATRHFLANPNRPVFLPGLDGGPAAANLWSTRDRVATALGIPPNQLLSKLMDAQAHPTDTRLVDRADFQAQSTTDVDLTALPIPKLFPKDAGRYVTAGVWVAERGGVRNLSFHRIQVLDRNRGACRIVPRHLRHMYNEAIAAGEELKVAICVGLDPWNLLAGGTSVEYGVDESRIASALTQSCLGR
;
A
#
# COMPACT_ATOMS: atom_id res chain seq x y z
N MET A 1 8.86 1.87 -9.15
CA MET A 1 7.58 1.88 -8.40
C MET A 1 6.46 1.30 -9.25
N ALA A 2 5.60 0.44 -8.70
CA ALA A 2 4.68 -0.39 -9.46
C ALA A 2 3.59 0.38 -10.21
N ILE A 3 3.05 1.46 -9.63
CA ILE A 3 1.83 2.13 -10.15
C ILE A 3 1.96 2.51 -11.62
N ARG A 4 3.02 3.22 -12.02
CA ARG A 4 3.18 3.71 -13.41
C ARG A 4 3.21 2.57 -14.41
N THR A 5 4.03 1.55 -14.13
CA THR A 5 4.12 0.33 -14.93
C THR A 5 2.76 -0.36 -15.06
N TRP A 6 1.96 -0.40 -14.00
CA TRP A 6 0.64 -1.02 -14.05
C TRP A 6 -0.39 -0.18 -14.80
N LEU A 7 -0.38 1.15 -14.65
CA LEU A 7 -1.23 2.03 -15.45
C LEU A 7 -0.96 1.84 -16.94
N ASP A 8 0.31 1.75 -17.34
CA ASP A 8 0.71 1.49 -18.72
C ASP A 8 0.24 0.10 -19.20
N ARG A 9 0.43 -0.94 -18.36
CA ARG A 9 0.00 -2.31 -18.67
C ARG A 9 -1.52 -2.46 -18.79
N PHE A 10 -2.28 -1.79 -17.93
CA PHE A 10 -3.74 -1.80 -17.99
C PHE A 10 -4.27 -1.04 -19.20
N GLY A 11 -3.50 -0.06 -19.70
CA GLY A 11 -3.77 0.64 -20.95
C GLY A 11 -5.21 1.14 -21.05
N ARG A 12 -5.96 0.60 -22.01
CA ARG A 12 -7.37 0.99 -22.27
C ARG A 12 -8.34 0.68 -21.13
N ASP A 13 -7.99 -0.20 -20.18
CA ASP A 13 -8.83 -0.43 -18.99
C ASP A 13 -8.80 0.77 -18.02
N VAL A 14 -7.75 1.59 -18.03
CA VAL A 14 -7.62 2.74 -17.14
C VAL A 14 -8.62 3.84 -17.52
N VAL A 15 -9.41 4.26 -16.55
CA VAL A 15 -10.26 5.45 -16.65
C VAL A 15 -9.41 6.67 -16.31
N ARG A 16 -9.03 7.42 -17.34
CA ARG A 16 -8.29 8.67 -17.18
C ARG A 16 -9.26 9.84 -17.08
N ILE A 17 -9.10 10.67 -16.05
CA ILE A 17 -9.88 11.90 -15.89
C ILE A 17 -8.97 13.09 -16.20
N ASP A 18 -9.14 13.65 -17.39
CA ASP A 18 -8.40 14.84 -17.80
C ASP A 18 -9.01 16.12 -17.19
N GLY A 19 -8.14 17.07 -16.88
CA GLY A 19 -8.51 18.35 -16.27
C GLY A 19 -8.27 18.43 -14.76
N PRO A 20 -8.52 19.60 -14.15
CA PRO A 20 -8.30 19.83 -12.73
C PRO A 20 -9.28 19.05 -11.86
N VAL A 21 -8.78 18.37 -10.83
CA VAL A 21 -9.58 17.66 -9.82
C VAL A 21 -9.18 18.13 -8.43
N LYS A 22 -10.15 18.47 -7.58
CA LYS A 22 -9.85 18.88 -6.19
C LYS A 22 -9.58 17.66 -5.32
N ARG A 23 -8.68 17.84 -4.33
CA ARG A 23 -8.42 16.83 -3.28
C ARG A 23 -9.64 16.61 -2.37
N ASP A 24 -10.46 17.62 -2.20
CA ASP A 24 -11.58 17.57 -1.27
C ASP A 24 -12.81 17.04 -1.99
N LEU A 25 -13.16 15.77 -1.71
CA LEU A 25 -14.35 15.05 -2.18
C LEU A 25 -14.44 14.73 -3.67
N ASP A 26 -13.87 15.55 -4.55
CA ASP A 26 -14.01 15.37 -6.01
C ASP A 26 -13.32 14.09 -6.51
N ALA A 27 -12.11 13.80 -6.03
CA ALA A 27 -11.40 12.56 -6.37
C ALA A 27 -12.25 11.29 -6.09
N THR A 28 -12.94 11.26 -4.94
CA THR A 28 -13.78 10.13 -4.53
C THR A 28 -14.93 9.87 -5.50
N ARG A 29 -15.51 10.91 -6.11
CA ARG A 29 -16.61 10.75 -7.08
C ARG A 29 -16.17 9.90 -8.27
N HIS A 30 -14.97 10.18 -8.79
CA HIS A 30 -14.40 9.42 -9.90
C HIS A 30 -14.07 7.97 -9.50
N PHE A 31 -13.58 7.77 -8.27
CA PHE A 31 -13.28 6.44 -7.74
C PHE A 31 -14.55 5.60 -7.55
N LEU A 32 -15.60 6.18 -6.99
CA LEU A 32 -16.88 5.49 -6.76
C LEU A 32 -17.67 5.23 -8.05
N ALA A 33 -17.54 6.10 -9.05
CA ALA A 33 -18.16 5.88 -10.37
C ALA A 33 -17.51 4.70 -11.13
N ASN A 34 -16.29 4.31 -10.76
CA ASN A 34 -15.51 3.28 -11.44
C ASN A 34 -14.97 2.24 -10.44
N PRO A 35 -15.84 1.54 -9.69
CA PRO A 35 -15.42 0.72 -8.56
C PRO A 35 -14.52 -0.46 -8.97
N ASN A 36 -14.67 -0.93 -10.22
CA ASN A 36 -13.97 -2.10 -10.74
C ASN A 36 -12.89 -1.76 -11.77
N ARG A 37 -12.59 -0.49 -12.04
CA ARG A 37 -11.60 -0.07 -13.05
C ARG A 37 -10.54 0.85 -12.42
N PRO A 38 -9.27 0.77 -12.84
CA PRO A 38 -8.25 1.69 -12.35
C PRO A 38 -8.62 3.10 -12.78
N VAL A 39 -8.54 4.05 -11.87
CA VAL A 39 -8.79 5.47 -12.15
C VAL A 39 -7.46 6.21 -12.04
N PHE A 40 -7.11 6.97 -13.07
CA PHE A 40 -5.94 7.85 -13.05
C PHE A 40 -6.38 9.32 -13.13
N LEU A 41 -5.95 10.10 -12.14
CA LEU A 41 -6.20 11.53 -12.00
C LEU A 41 -4.88 12.29 -12.21
N PRO A 42 -4.48 12.58 -13.47
CA PRO A 42 -3.27 13.34 -13.76
C PRO A 42 -3.29 14.77 -13.20
N GLY A 43 -4.47 15.40 -13.12
CA GLY A 43 -4.66 16.79 -12.70
C GLY A 43 -5.21 16.96 -11.29
N LEU A 44 -4.98 16.01 -10.39
CA LEU A 44 -5.36 16.16 -8.98
C LEU A 44 -4.49 17.25 -8.31
N ASP A 45 -5.12 18.12 -7.52
CA ASP A 45 -4.42 19.13 -6.72
C ASP A 45 -3.33 18.49 -5.82
N GLY A 46 -2.12 19.07 -5.84
CA GLY A 46 -0.93 18.53 -5.16
C GLY A 46 -0.15 17.47 -5.96
N GLY A 47 -0.67 16.97 -7.09
CA GLY A 47 0.03 16.01 -7.96
C GLY A 47 -0.84 14.83 -8.42
N PRO A 48 -0.34 14.00 -9.34
CA PRO A 48 -1.12 12.92 -9.92
C PRO A 48 -1.43 11.82 -8.88
N ALA A 49 -2.63 11.24 -8.97
CA ALA A 49 -3.03 10.10 -8.15
C ALA A 49 -3.70 9.01 -8.97
N ALA A 50 -3.70 7.80 -8.42
CA ALA A 50 -4.41 6.67 -8.99
C ALA A 50 -5.12 5.88 -7.89
N ALA A 51 -6.26 5.29 -8.24
CA ALA A 51 -7.07 4.46 -7.34
C ALA A 51 -7.61 3.23 -8.06
N ASN A 52 -8.17 2.30 -7.29
CA ASN A 52 -8.83 1.09 -7.78
C ASN A 52 -7.93 0.20 -8.67
N LEU A 53 -6.60 0.32 -8.55
CA LEU A 53 -5.66 -0.51 -9.32
C LEU A 53 -5.94 -1.99 -9.10
N TRP A 54 -6.23 -2.42 -7.87
CA TRP A 54 -6.37 -3.83 -7.50
C TRP A 54 -7.80 -4.21 -7.14
N SER A 55 -8.78 -3.59 -7.78
CA SER A 55 -10.20 -3.69 -7.43
C SER A 55 -10.91 -4.99 -7.84
N THR A 56 -10.27 -5.86 -8.63
CA THR A 56 -10.86 -7.13 -9.08
C THR A 56 -9.92 -8.31 -8.86
N ARG A 57 -10.49 -9.47 -8.55
CA ARG A 57 -9.74 -10.73 -8.41
C ARG A 57 -8.97 -11.07 -9.67
N ASP A 58 -9.61 -10.89 -10.83
CA ASP A 58 -9.00 -11.21 -12.12
C ASP A 58 -7.76 -10.38 -12.37
N ARG A 59 -7.80 -9.07 -12.08
CA ARG A 59 -6.65 -8.20 -12.28
C ARG A 59 -5.48 -8.54 -11.37
N VAL A 60 -5.76 -8.87 -10.11
CA VAL A 60 -4.74 -9.36 -9.16
C VAL A 60 -4.12 -10.67 -9.66
N ALA A 61 -4.94 -11.61 -10.12
CA ALA A 61 -4.47 -12.90 -10.64
C ALA A 61 -3.66 -12.74 -11.93
N THR A 62 -4.13 -11.91 -12.87
CA THR A 62 -3.39 -11.57 -14.11
C THR A 62 -2.04 -10.92 -13.79
N ALA A 63 -1.97 -10.06 -12.77
CA ALA A 63 -0.70 -9.46 -12.35
C ALA A 63 0.31 -10.47 -11.79
N LEU A 64 -0.20 -11.59 -11.27
CA LEU A 64 0.58 -12.75 -10.83
C LEU A 64 0.78 -13.80 -11.95
N GLY A 65 0.26 -13.58 -13.17
CA GLY A 65 0.39 -14.55 -14.26
C GLY A 65 -0.35 -15.87 -14.03
N ILE A 66 -1.37 -15.88 -13.16
CA ILE A 66 -2.13 -17.09 -12.80
C ILE A 66 -3.63 -16.94 -13.12
N PRO A 67 -4.34 -18.07 -13.31
CA PRO A 67 -5.80 -18.07 -13.36
C PRO A 67 -6.44 -17.57 -12.04
N PRO A 68 -7.57 -16.85 -12.09
CA PRO A 68 -8.22 -16.30 -10.89
C PRO A 68 -8.59 -17.35 -9.83
N ASN A 69 -8.96 -18.57 -10.23
CA ASN A 69 -9.30 -19.65 -9.30
C ASN A 69 -8.09 -20.16 -8.49
N GLN A 70 -6.85 -19.91 -8.93
CA GLN A 70 -5.63 -20.33 -8.22
C GLN A 70 -5.11 -19.29 -7.20
N LEU A 71 -5.67 -18.07 -7.18
CA LEU A 71 -5.15 -16.99 -6.34
C LEU A 71 -5.09 -17.36 -4.86
N LEU A 72 -6.17 -17.94 -4.32
CA LEU A 72 -6.23 -18.31 -2.90
C LEU A 72 -5.27 -19.45 -2.57
N SER A 73 -5.22 -20.50 -3.40
CA SER A 73 -4.32 -21.63 -3.15
C SER A 73 -2.85 -21.22 -3.20
N LYS A 74 -2.47 -20.32 -4.12
CA LYS A 74 -1.11 -19.78 -4.20
C LYS A 74 -0.75 -18.91 -3.00
N LEU A 75 -1.69 -18.09 -2.51
CA LEU A 75 -1.47 -17.29 -1.31
C LEU A 75 -1.31 -18.16 -0.06
N MET A 76 -2.12 -19.20 0.09
CA MET A 76 -2.02 -20.15 1.20
C MET A 76 -0.69 -20.92 1.17
N ASP A 77 -0.26 -21.36 0.00
CA ASP A 77 1.03 -22.02 -0.18
C ASP A 77 2.21 -21.10 0.18
N ALA A 78 2.19 -19.84 -0.28
CA ALA A 78 3.19 -18.84 0.06
C ALA A 78 3.22 -18.50 1.57
N GLN A 79 2.06 -18.55 2.24
CA GLN A 79 1.96 -18.38 3.69
C GLN A 79 2.55 -19.56 4.45
N ALA A 80 2.33 -20.79 3.97
CA ALA A 80 2.88 -22.00 4.58
C ALA A 80 4.39 -22.15 4.33
N HIS A 81 4.88 -21.65 3.19
CA HIS A 81 6.27 -21.78 2.75
C HIS A 81 6.88 -20.41 2.40
N PRO A 82 7.01 -19.48 3.37
CA PRO A 82 7.57 -18.15 3.12
C PRO A 82 9.05 -18.24 2.73
N THR A 83 9.49 -17.36 1.83
CA THR A 83 10.89 -17.32 1.35
C THR A 83 11.53 -15.98 1.63
N ASP A 84 12.85 -15.96 1.79
CA ASP A 84 13.55 -14.73 2.14
C ASP A 84 13.44 -13.68 1.05
N THR A 85 13.41 -12.42 1.46
CA THR A 85 13.47 -11.30 0.53
C THR A 85 14.91 -11.07 0.09
N ARG A 86 15.09 -10.55 -1.13
CA ARG A 86 16.40 -10.11 -1.61
C ARG A 86 16.62 -8.64 -1.23
N LEU A 87 17.64 -8.39 -0.41
CA LEU A 87 18.10 -7.04 -0.14
C LEU A 87 18.79 -6.46 -1.38
N VAL A 88 18.54 -5.17 -1.64
CA VAL A 88 19.14 -4.42 -2.74
C VAL A 88 19.70 -3.11 -2.21
N ASP A 89 20.86 -2.70 -2.71
CA ASP A 89 21.53 -1.48 -2.23
C ASP A 89 20.83 -0.20 -2.72
N ARG A 90 20.15 -0.26 -3.86
CA ARG A 90 19.45 0.87 -4.47
C ARG A 90 18.09 0.44 -4.99
N ALA A 91 17.12 1.34 -4.87
CA ALA A 91 15.78 1.17 -5.39
C ALA A 91 15.32 2.45 -6.11
N ASP A 92 14.53 2.31 -7.18
CA ASP A 92 14.10 3.45 -8.01
C ASP A 92 13.41 4.57 -7.24
N PHE A 93 12.71 4.24 -6.14
CA PHE A 93 12.03 5.25 -5.32
C PHE A 93 13.02 6.18 -4.58
N GLN A 94 14.28 5.78 -4.43
CA GLN A 94 15.33 6.61 -3.83
C GLN A 94 15.78 7.75 -4.76
N ALA A 95 15.42 7.73 -6.04
CA ALA A 95 15.76 8.80 -6.97
C ALA A 95 15.19 10.16 -6.57
N GLN A 96 14.14 10.19 -5.74
CA GLN A 96 13.52 11.39 -5.20
C GLN A 96 13.37 11.24 -3.68
N SER A 97 14.40 11.60 -2.93
CA SER A 97 14.43 11.56 -1.46
C SER A 97 14.52 12.98 -0.89
N THR A 98 13.69 13.28 0.11
CA THR A 98 13.73 14.57 0.83
C THR A 98 13.38 14.36 2.30
N THR A 99 13.96 15.20 3.16
CA THR A 99 13.55 15.35 4.57
C THR A 99 12.70 16.60 4.79
N ASP A 100 12.66 17.52 3.82
CA ASP A 100 11.69 18.62 3.78
C ASP A 100 10.37 18.07 3.22
N VAL A 101 9.47 17.69 4.13
CA VAL A 101 8.20 17.05 3.83
C VAL A 101 7.06 17.97 4.21
N ASP A 102 6.07 18.08 3.30
CA ASP A 102 4.79 18.71 3.57
C ASP A 102 3.61 17.84 3.15
N LEU A 103 3.10 17.06 4.11
CA LEU A 103 1.93 16.20 3.95
C LEU A 103 0.69 16.98 3.51
N THR A 104 0.59 18.27 3.84
CA THR A 104 -0.56 19.11 3.45
C THR A 104 -0.50 19.53 1.98
N ALA A 105 0.68 19.49 1.37
CA ALA A 105 0.89 19.78 -0.05
C ALA A 105 0.69 18.54 -0.96
N LEU A 106 0.83 17.33 -0.40
CA LEU A 106 0.70 16.08 -1.16
C LEU A 106 -0.72 15.83 -1.70
N PRO A 107 -0.87 15.01 -2.77
CA PRO A 107 -2.16 14.68 -3.39
C PRO A 107 -3.00 13.69 -2.57
N ILE A 108 -3.17 13.96 -1.28
CA ILE A 108 -3.94 13.14 -0.33
C ILE A 108 -5.36 13.71 -0.27
N PRO A 109 -6.39 12.96 -0.72
CA PRO A 109 -7.75 13.47 -0.75
C PRO A 109 -8.43 13.43 0.62
N LYS A 110 -9.44 14.30 0.80
CA LYS A 110 -10.50 14.07 1.79
C LYS A 110 -11.55 13.22 1.10
N LEU A 111 -11.71 11.98 1.56
CA LEU A 111 -12.48 10.99 0.83
C LEU A 111 -13.99 11.17 1.02
N PHE A 112 -14.43 11.41 2.26
CA PHE A 112 -15.84 11.55 2.59
C PHE A 112 -16.14 12.85 3.36
N PRO A 113 -17.38 13.39 3.26
CA PRO A 113 -17.73 14.67 3.90
C PRO A 113 -17.50 14.69 5.43
N LYS A 114 -17.79 13.55 6.09
CA LYS A 114 -17.67 13.36 7.53
C LYS A 114 -16.28 12.91 8.00
N ASP A 115 -15.32 12.74 7.09
CA ASP A 115 -13.95 12.47 7.48
C ASP A 115 -13.38 13.65 8.28
N ALA A 116 -12.67 13.36 9.36
CA ALA A 116 -12.03 14.36 10.21
C ALA A 116 -10.85 15.09 9.53
N GLY A 117 -10.45 14.65 8.33
CA GLY A 117 -9.37 15.24 7.56
C GLY A 117 -9.08 14.46 6.28
N ARG A 118 -7.89 14.68 5.71
CA ARG A 118 -7.38 13.93 4.56
C ARG A 118 -6.74 12.63 5.03
N TYR A 119 -6.91 11.55 4.27
CA TYR A 119 -6.43 10.22 4.65
C TYR A 119 -5.55 9.55 3.60
N VAL A 120 -4.39 9.05 4.03
CA VAL A 120 -3.67 8.02 3.30
C VAL A 120 -4.33 6.68 3.61
N THR A 121 -4.87 6.00 2.60
CA THR A 121 -5.62 4.73 2.78
C THR A 121 -4.92 3.51 2.19
N ALA A 122 -4.02 3.71 1.22
CA ALA A 122 -3.30 2.65 0.52
C ALA A 122 -1.85 2.46 1.04
N GLY A 123 -1.57 2.90 2.27
CA GLY A 123 -0.25 2.78 2.89
C GLY A 123 -0.08 1.45 3.60
N VAL A 124 0.93 0.67 3.21
CA VAL A 124 1.42 -0.48 3.96
C VAL A 124 2.47 0.01 4.95
N TRP A 125 2.19 -0.16 6.23
CA TRP A 125 3.12 0.09 7.32
C TRP A 125 4.09 -1.07 7.42
N VAL A 126 5.38 -0.78 7.34
CA VAL A 126 6.48 -1.71 7.59
C VAL A 126 7.10 -1.31 8.93
N ALA A 127 6.90 -2.12 9.97
CA ALA A 127 7.51 -1.94 11.27
C ALA A 127 8.59 -3.01 11.48
N GLU A 128 9.69 -2.66 12.14
CA GLU A 128 10.74 -3.61 12.49
C GLU A 128 11.25 -3.36 13.91
N ARG A 129 11.32 -4.41 14.72
CA ARG A 129 11.88 -4.37 16.07
C ARG A 129 12.48 -5.73 16.43
N GLY A 130 13.70 -5.75 16.96
CA GLY A 130 14.36 -6.99 17.39
C GLY A 130 14.54 -8.02 16.27
N GLY A 131 14.70 -7.59 15.02
CA GLY A 131 14.79 -8.46 13.84
C GLY A 131 13.45 -9.02 13.35
N VAL A 132 12.34 -8.70 14.02
CA VAL A 132 10.98 -9.07 13.60
C VAL A 132 10.38 -7.92 12.80
N ARG A 133 9.88 -8.24 11.60
CA ARG A 133 9.20 -7.29 10.72
C ARG A 133 7.71 -7.60 10.66
N ASN A 134 6.89 -6.55 10.56
CA ASN A 134 5.46 -6.65 10.33
C ASN A 134 5.03 -5.72 9.18
N LEU A 135 4.23 -6.23 8.26
CA LEU A 135 3.52 -5.44 7.25
C LEU A 135 2.02 -5.40 7.57
N SER A 136 1.43 -4.22 7.57
CA SER A 136 0.01 -4.05 7.89
C SER A 136 -0.61 -2.79 7.27
N PHE A 137 -1.93 -2.76 7.14
CA PHE A 137 -2.66 -1.58 6.66
C PHE A 137 -3.19 -0.74 7.81
N HIS A 138 -2.81 0.54 7.83
CA HIS A 138 -3.37 1.53 8.74
C HIS A 138 -3.60 2.85 7.99
N ARG A 139 -4.85 3.33 8.02
CA ARG A 139 -5.16 4.66 7.48
C ARG A 139 -4.49 5.74 8.33
N ILE A 140 -4.00 6.78 7.67
CA ILE A 140 -3.29 7.90 8.30
C ILE A 140 -4.07 9.17 8.08
N GLN A 141 -4.58 9.78 9.14
CA GLN A 141 -5.13 11.14 9.10
C GLN A 141 -3.98 12.12 9.05
N VAL A 142 -3.94 12.99 8.04
CA VAL A 142 -2.99 14.12 8.01
C VAL A 142 -3.41 15.12 9.08
N LEU A 143 -2.50 15.46 10.00
CA LEU A 143 -2.73 16.46 11.04
C LEU A 143 -2.16 17.82 10.64
N ASP A 144 -0.94 17.83 10.08
CA ASP A 144 -0.24 19.02 9.61
C ASP A 144 0.88 18.64 8.62
N ARG A 145 1.82 19.58 8.38
CA ARG A 145 2.95 19.47 7.45
C ARG A 145 3.75 18.17 7.63
N ASN A 146 4.00 17.70 8.85
CA ASN A 146 4.88 16.54 9.06
C ASN A 146 4.34 15.52 10.08
N ARG A 147 3.11 15.69 10.58
CA ARG A 147 2.47 14.75 11.50
C ARG A 147 1.21 14.12 10.91
N GLY A 148 1.03 12.84 11.22
CA GLY A 148 -0.18 12.09 10.95
C GLY A 148 -0.59 11.24 12.15
N ALA A 149 -1.88 10.90 12.21
CA ALA A 149 -2.43 9.99 13.22
C ALA A 149 -2.93 8.70 12.58
N CYS A 150 -2.66 7.57 13.22
CA CYS A 150 -3.21 6.28 12.83
C CYS A 150 -3.92 5.61 14.00
N ARG A 151 -4.92 4.78 13.70
CA ARG A 151 -5.54 3.89 14.68
C ARG A 151 -4.88 2.52 14.58
N ILE A 152 -4.21 2.11 15.65
CA ILE A 152 -3.61 0.79 15.76
C ILE A 152 -4.49 -0.09 16.65
N VAL A 153 -5.01 -1.18 16.11
CA VAL A 153 -5.84 -2.16 16.86
C VAL A 153 -4.95 -3.20 17.57
N PRO A 154 -5.44 -3.93 18.58
CA PRO A 154 -4.69 -4.98 19.30
C PRO A 154 -4.28 -6.17 18.39
N ARG A 155 -3.25 -5.95 17.57
CA ARG A 155 -2.61 -6.88 16.62
C ARG A 155 -1.09 -6.66 16.66
N HIS A 156 -0.34 -7.23 15.71
CA HIS A 156 1.13 -7.23 15.69
C HIS A 156 1.74 -5.83 15.83
N LEU A 157 1.30 -4.84 15.03
CA LEU A 157 1.80 -3.47 15.13
C LEU A 157 1.57 -2.85 16.52
N ARG A 158 0.41 -3.09 17.15
CA ARG A 158 0.14 -2.58 18.52
C ARG A 158 1.02 -3.27 19.54
N HIS A 159 1.27 -4.56 19.38
CA HIS A 159 2.17 -5.30 20.25
C HIS A 159 3.60 -4.74 20.16
N MET A 160 4.16 -4.62 18.95
CA MET A 160 5.48 -4.01 18.73
C MET A 160 5.56 -2.58 19.27
N TYR A 161 4.49 -1.79 19.08
CA TYR A 161 4.41 -0.43 19.62
C TYR A 161 4.45 -0.41 21.15
N ASN A 162 3.67 -1.28 21.80
CA ASN A 162 3.64 -1.35 23.26
C ASN A 162 5.00 -1.78 23.83
N GLU A 163 5.68 -2.74 23.20
CA GLU A 163 7.03 -3.14 23.61
C GLU A 163 8.06 -2.01 23.47
N ALA A 164 8.03 -1.27 22.36
CA ALA A 164 8.91 -0.12 22.15
C ALA A 164 8.69 0.95 23.24
N ILE A 165 7.43 1.31 23.49
CA ILE A 165 7.08 2.29 24.52
C ILE A 165 7.48 1.81 25.92
N ALA A 166 7.28 0.52 26.24
CA ALA A 166 7.71 -0.05 27.51
C ALA A 166 9.24 -0.01 27.70
N ALA A 167 10.00 -0.03 26.60
CA ALA A 167 11.46 0.15 26.59
C ALA A 167 11.90 1.63 26.58
N GLY A 168 10.97 2.59 26.55
CA GLY A 168 11.29 4.01 26.42
C GLY A 168 11.74 4.43 25.01
N GLU A 169 11.38 3.65 23.99
CA GLU A 169 11.78 3.81 22.59
C GLU A 169 10.59 4.21 21.70
N GLU A 170 10.90 4.82 20.55
CA GLU A 170 9.93 4.97 19.47
C GLU A 170 9.98 3.76 18.52
N LEU A 171 8.80 3.27 18.11
CA LEU A 171 8.73 2.27 17.06
C LEU A 171 8.98 2.91 15.69
N LYS A 172 10.12 2.59 15.07
CA LYS A 172 10.44 3.01 13.71
C LYS A 172 9.56 2.28 12.71
N VAL A 173 9.01 3.04 11.76
CA VAL A 173 8.13 2.53 10.70
C VAL A 173 8.46 3.18 9.36
N ALA A 174 8.17 2.48 8.28
CA ALA A 174 8.07 3.06 6.94
C ALA A 174 6.63 2.88 6.42
N ILE A 175 6.12 3.86 5.68
CA ILE A 175 4.82 3.76 5.01
C ILE A 175 5.05 3.70 3.51
N CYS A 176 4.78 2.54 2.94
CA CYS A 176 4.97 2.26 1.52
C CYS A 176 3.63 2.41 0.78
N VAL A 177 3.59 3.29 -0.22
CA VAL A 177 2.42 3.54 -1.07
C VAL A 177 2.76 3.18 -2.51
N GLY A 178 1.81 2.56 -3.21
CA GLY A 178 1.99 2.18 -4.61
C GLY A 178 2.79 0.91 -4.84
N LEU A 179 2.59 -0.05 -3.94
CA LEU A 179 3.15 -1.39 -4.04
C LEU A 179 2.39 -2.26 -5.04
N ASP A 180 3.11 -3.25 -5.56
CA ASP A 180 2.56 -4.38 -6.32
C ASP A 180 1.57 -5.22 -5.50
N PRO A 181 0.67 -5.98 -6.14
CA PRO A 181 -0.44 -6.63 -5.45
C PRO A 181 0.02 -7.74 -4.51
N TRP A 182 1.13 -8.42 -4.77
CA TRP A 182 1.66 -9.46 -3.86
C TRP A 182 2.07 -8.90 -2.49
N ASN A 183 2.62 -7.68 -2.44
CA ASN A 183 2.95 -7.02 -1.17
C ASN A 183 1.67 -6.58 -0.44
N LEU A 184 0.67 -6.11 -1.19
CA LEU A 184 -0.62 -5.71 -0.63
C LEU A 184 -1.39 -6.92 -0.09
N LEU A 185 -1.37 -8.05 -0.81
CA LEU A 185 -1.95 -9.31 -0.36
C LEU A 185 -1.26 -9.79 0.92
N ALA A 186 0.08 -9.82 0.93
CA ALA A 186 0.82 -10.26 2.10
C ALA A 186 0.55 -9.40 3.35
N GLY A 187 0.61 -8.06 3.22
CA GLY A 187 0.27 -7.15 4.33
C GLY A 187 -1.22 -7.14 4.72
N GLY A 188 -2.08 -7.77 3.91
CA GLY A 188 -3.50 -7.99 4.20
C GLY A 188 -3.80 -9.39 4.75
N THR A 189 -2.84 -10.31 4.75
CA THR A 189 -2.99 -11.67 5.26
C THR A 189 -2.78 -11.69 6.77
N SER A 190 -3.64 -12.44 7.48
CA SER A 190 -3.45 -12.67 8.91
C SER A 190 -2.53 -13.85 9.15
N VAL A 191 -1.44 -13.59 9.87
CA VAL A 191 -0.42 -14.58 10.24
C VAL A 191 -0.23 -14.61 11.76
N GLU A 192 0.59 -15.53 12.25
CA GLU A 192 1.06 -15.53 13.64
C GLU A 192 2.06 -14.40 13.89
N TYR A 193 2.16 -13.93 15.14
CA TYR A 193 3.14 -12.91 15.50
C TYR A 193 4.56 -13.46 15.31
N GLY A 194 5.45 -12.64 14.74
CA GLY A 194 6.82 -13.04 14.40
C GLY A 194 7.00 -13.49 12.95
N VAL A 195 5.92 -13.76 12.22
CA VAL A 195 6.00 -14.02 10.77
C VAL A 195 6.16 -12.71 10.01
N ASP A 196 7.25 -12.57 9.26
CA ASP A 196 7.48 -11.44 8.35
C ASP A 196 6.65 -11.63 7.06
N GLU A 197 5.58 -10.85 6.91
CA GLU A 197 4.71 -10.93 5.73
C GLU A 197 5.44 -10.61 4.42
N SER A 198 6.57 -9.88 4.44
CA SER A 198 7.36 -9.65 3.21
C SER A 198 7.93 -10.95 2.62
N ARG A 199 8.14 -11.98 3.46
CA ARG A 199 8.56 -13.32 3.02
C ARG A 199 7.44 -14.09 2.32
N ILE A 200 6.18 -13.81 2.67
CA ILE A 200 5.00 -14.34 1.97
C ILE A 200 4.90 -13.69 0.59
N ALA A 201 5.11 -12.37 0.51
CA ALA A 201 5.15 -11.67 -0.77
C ALA A 201 6.26 -12.24 -1.69
N SER A 202 7.44 -12.52 -1.13
CA SER A 202 8.57 -13.16 -1.83
C SER A 202 8.21 -14.55 -2.37
N ALA A 203 7.64 -15.41 -1.53
CA ALA A 203 7.23 -16.76 -1.93
C ALA A 203 6.14 -16.73 -3.02
N LEU A 204 5.20 -15.78 -2.90
CA LEU A 204 4.16 -15.59 -3.89
C LEU A 204 4.74 -15.12 -5.24
N THR A 205 5.70 -14.19 -5.26
CA THR A 205 6.34 -13.78 -6.52
C THR A 205 7.17 -14.88 -7.14
N GLN A 206 7.92 -15.63 -6.34
CA GLN A 206 8.75 -16.71 -6.84
C GLN A 206 7.90 -17.82 -7.47
N SER A 207 6.82 -18.23 -6.80
CA SER A 207 5.95 -19.33 -7.23
C SER A 207 5.01 -18.99 -8.40
N CYS A 208 4.78 -17.70 -8.66
CA CYS A 208 3.88 -17.23 -9.72
C CYS A 208 4.61 -16.59 -10.90
N LEU A 209 5.70 -15.86 -10.64
CA LEU A 209 6.41 -15.04 -11.63
C LEU A 209 7.85 -15.51 -11.89
N GLY A 210 8.36 -16.49 -11.13
CA GLY A 210 9.71 -17.04 -11.31
C GLY A 210 10.84 -16.04 -10.99
N ARG A 211 10.57 -15.04 -10.14
CA ARG A 211 11.52 -13.98 -9.77
C ARG A 211 11.43 -13.61 -8.30
#